data_AF-A0A2P8WHA1-F1
#
_entry.id   AF-A0A2P8WHA1-F1
#
_cell.length_a   1.000
_cell.length_b   1.000
_cell.length_c   1.000
_cell.angle_alpha   90.00
_cell.angle_beta   90.00
_cell.angle_gamma   90.00
#
_symmetry.space_group_name_H-M   'P 1'
#
loop_
_entity.id
_entity.type
_entity.pdbx_description
1 polymer ?
#
loop_
_entity_poly.entity_id
_entity_poly.type
_entity_poly.pdbx_seq_one_letter_code
_entity_poly.pdbx_strand_id
1 'polypeptide(L)'
;MPPVNIRQRAISLIEQLPQNKLQAVVQLLEVLSEPTAQAAANAQEAQLLGIIQRGLSEPEQSRLNELRDRCEWGELTTAEHQELIGYEDRMEQYRVERLEALMELAKLRNLDVLTLNQQVSAQSHPSNAA
;
A
#
# COMPACT_ATOMS: atom_id res chain seq x y z
N MET A 1 -17.71 1.07 -31.94
CA MET A 1 -18.81 1.69 -31.18
C MET A 1 -18.22 2.72 -30.23
N PRO A 2 -18.74 3.95 -30.14
CA PRO A 2 -18.23 4.93 -29.20
C PRO A 2 -18.53 4.50 -27.76
N PRO A 3 -17.68 4.85 -26.78
CA PRO A 3 -17.93 4.55 -25.38
C PRO A 3 -19.17 5.32 -24.94
N VAL A 4 -20.24 4.59 -24.66
CA VAL A 4 -21.45 5.19 -24.09
C VAL A 4 -21.03 5.85 -22.78
N ASN A 5 -21.25 7.17 -22.67
CA ASN A 5 -20.98 7.90 -21.45
C ASN A 5 -21.99 7.37 -20.39
N ILE A 6 -21.53 6.44 -19.54
CA ILE A 6 -22.38 5.67 -18.61
C ILE A 6 -23.24 6.61 -17.77
N ARG A 7 -22.72 7.80 -17.44
CA ARG A 7 -23.43 8.87 -16.74
C ARG A 7 -24.66 9.37 -17.52
N GLN A 8 -24.52 9.70 -18.80
CA GLN A 8 -25.65 10.16 -19.62
C GLN A 8 -26.73 9.08 -19.77
N ARG A 9 -26.31 7.81 -19.89
CA ARG A 9 -27.25 6.69 -19.95
C ARG A 9 -28.00 6.50 -18.63
N ALA A 10 -27.32 6.60 -17.49
CA ALA A 10 -27.96 6.54 -16.18
C ALA A 10 -29.00 7.65 -16.00
N ILE A 11 -28.66 8.90 -16.34
CA ILE A 11 -29.59 10.05 -16.26
C ILE A 11 -30.84 9.81 -17.12
N SER A 12 -30.67 9.38 -18.37
CA SER A 12 -31.80 9.12 -19.27
C SER A 12 -32.75 8.01 -18.78
N LEU A 13 -32.23 7.01 -18.06
CA LEU A 13 -33.03 5.92 -17.51
C LEU A 13 -33.80 6.38 -16.26
N ILE A 14 -33.21 7.26 -15.45
CA ILE A 14 -33.84 7.86 -14.27
C ILE A 14 -35.00 8.78 -14.68
N GLU A 15 -34.84 9.55 -15.76
CA GLU A 15 -35.89 10.44 -16.29
C GLU A 15 -37.12 9.67 -16.81
N GLN A 16 -36.94 8.42 -17.25
CA GLN A 16 -38.02 7.57 -17.79
C GLN A 16 -38.69 6.68 -16.73
N LEU A 17 -38.22 6.72 -15.47
CA LEU A 17 -38.72 5.86 -14.41
C LEU A 17 -40.03 6.41 -13.80
N PRO A 18 -41.05 5.55 -13.59
CA PRO A 18 -42.25 5.95 -12.85
C PRO A 18 -41.92 6.25 -11.39
N GLN A 19 -42.68 7.18 -10.79
CA GLN A 19 -42.38 7.79 -9.49
C GLN A 19 -42.28 6.80 -8.32
N ASN A 20 -43.02 5.70 -8.36
CA ASN A 20 -42.96 4.62 -7.38
C ASN A 20 -41.63 3.84 -7.41
N LYS A 21 -40.96 3.77 -8.56
CA LYS A 21 -39.64 3.14 -8.71
C LYS A 21 -38.50 4.15 -8.51
N LEU A 22 -38.75 5.43 -8.77
CA LEU A 22 -37.78 6.50 -8.56
C LEU A 22 -37.34 6.56 -7.09
N GLN A 23 -38.26 6.41 -6.15
CA GLN A 23 -37.95 6.39 -4.71
C GLN A 23 -36.99 5.25 -4.33
N ALA A 24 -37.20 4.04 -4.86
CA ALA A 24 -36.31 2.90 -4.63
C ALA A 24 -34.92 3.09 -5.26
N VAL A 25 -34.85 3.75 -6.42
CA VAL A 25 -33.58 4.07 -7.08
C VAL A 25 -32.81 5.14 -6.31
N VAL A 26 -33.49 6.17 -5.79
CA VAL A 26 -32.84 7.19 -4.94
C VAL A 26 -32.27 6.55 -3.68
N GLN A 27 -33.03 5.71 -2.97
CA GLN A 27 -32.52 5.00 -1.79
C GLN A 27 -31.30 4.12 -2.11
N LEU A 28 -31.31 3.43 -3.26
CA LEU A 28 -30.16 2.65 -3.71
C LEU A 28 -28.96 3.55 -4.01
N LEU A 29 -29.16 4.67 -4.71
CA LEU A 29 -28.09 5.62 -5.01
C LEU A 29 -27.53 6.27 -3.75
N GLU A 30 -28.37 6.56 -2.75
CA GLU A 30 -27.95 7.06 -1.43
C GLU A 30 -27.02 6.06 -0.75
N VAL A 31 -27.42 4.79 -0.66
CA VAL A 31 -26.59 3.69 -0.12
C VAL A 31 -25.27 3.53 -0.89
N LEU A 32 -25.31 3.65 -2.22
CA LEU A 32 -24.12 3.55 -3.06
C LEU A 32 -23.22 4.81 -2.98
N SER A 33 -23.78 5.95 -2.58
CA SER A 33 -23.10 7.24 -2.46
C SER A 33 -22.53 7.51 -1.08
N GLU A 34 -23.01 6.80 -0.06
CA GLU A 34 -22.36 6.79 1.26
C GLU A 34 -20.89 6.37 1.07
N PRO A 35 -19.93 7.05 1.71
CA PRO A 35 -18.56 6.58 1.76
C PRO A 35 -18.57 5.20 2.40
N THR A 36 -18.55 4.17 1.55
CA THR A 36 -18.64 2.79 2.03
C THR A 36 -17.46 2.52 2.96
N ALA A 37 -17.71 1.77 4.03
CA ALA A 37 -16.63 1.23 4.86
C ALA A 37 -15.53 0.55 4.01
N GLN A 38 -15.90 0.05 2.82
CA GLN A 38 -15.00 -0.46 1.80
C GLN A 38 -14.01 0.60 1.26
N ALA A 39 -14.43 1.83 0.99
CA ALA A 39 -13.53 2.89 0.53
C ALA A 39 -12.53 3.30 1.61
N ALA A 40 -12.97 3.39 2.86
CA ALA A 40 -12.11 3.66 4.00
C ALA A 40 -11.13 2.50 4.28
N ALA A 41 -11.62 1.25 4.24
CA ALA A 41 -10.78 0.06 4.34
C ALA A 41 -9.73 0.02 3.21
N ASN A 42 -10.10 0.34 1.97
CA ASN A 42 -9.17 0.40 0.85
C ASN A 42 -8.09 1.48 1.05
N ALA A 43 -8.44 2.63 1.62
CA ALA A 43 -7.47 3.69 1.93
C ALA A 43 -6.50 3.27 3.05
N GLN A 44 -7.02 2.64 4.10
CA GLN A 44 -6.19 2.10 5.19
C GLN A 44 -5.27 0.98 4.71
N GLU A 45 -5.80 0.05 3.89
CA GLU A 45 -4.99 -1.00 3.26
C GLU A 45 -3.88 -0.42 2.37
N ALA A 46 -4.17 0.62 1.58
CA ALA A 46 -3.17 1.27 0.74
C ALA A 46 -2.05 1.93 1.57
N GLN A 47 -2.39 2.56 2.69
CA GLN A 47 -1.40 3.13 3.61
C GLN A 47 -0.53 2.04 4.23
N LEU A 48 -1.14 0.95 4.71
CA LEU A 48 -0.42 -0.19 5.28
C LEU A 48 0.52 -0.83 4.25
N LEU A 49 0.07 -1.03 3.02
CA LEU A 49 0.92 -1.53 1.93
C LEU A 49 2.11 -0.59 1.65
N GLY A 50 1.90 0.73 1.69
CA GLY A 50 2.97 1.71 1.55
C GLY A 50 4.02 1.63 2.67
N ILE A 51 3.62 1.31 3.90
CA ILE A 51 4.56 1.06 5.01
C ILE A 51 5.29 -0.27 4.79
N ILE A 52 4.58 -1.32 4.39
CA ILE A 52 5.16 -2.67 4.20
C ILE A 52 6.19 -2.71 3.08
N GLN A 53 6.00 -1.89 2.05
CA GLN A 53 6.89 -1.76 0.89
C GLN A 53 7.97 -0.69 1.09
N ARG A 54 7.98 0.01 2.21
CA ARG A 54 8.98 1.03 2.51
C ARG A 54 10.35 0.38 2.67
N GLY A 55 11.33 0.95 1.98
CA GLY A 55 12.74 0.63 2.09
C GLY A 55 13.58 1.89 1.97
N LEU A 56 14.90 1.73 2.06
CA LEU A 56 15.82 2.82 1.73
C LEU A 56 15.73 3.14 0.24
N SER A 57 15.94 4.42 -0.10
CA SER A 57 16.14 4.80 -1.49
C SER A 57 17.43 4.17 -2.04
N GLU A 58 17.54 3.98 -3.36
CA GLU A 58 18.77 3.45 -4.00
C GLU A 58 20.08 4.15 -3.56
N PRO A 59 20.17 5.50 -3.46
CA PRO A 59 21.39 6.14 -3.00
C PRO A 59 21.69 5.85 -1.53
N GLU A 60 20.67 5.80 -0.66
CA GLU A 60 20.85 5.43 0.74
C GLU A 60 21.28 3.96 0.89
N GLN A 61 20.68 3.07 0.10
CA GLN A 61 21.04 1.65 0.10
C GLN A 61 22.48 1.44 -0.40
N SER A 62 22.90 2.19 -1.43
CA SER A 62 24.26 2.16 -1.93
C SER A 62 25.26 2.66 -0.89
N ARG A 63 24.96 3.79 -0.23
CA ARG A 63 25.80 4.34 0.84
C ARG A 63 25.92 3.37 2.02
N LEU A 64 24.83 2.75 2.44
CA LEU A 64 24.84 1.74 3.49
C LEU A 64 25.73 0.54 3.12
N ASN A 65 25.63 0.06 1.87
CA ASN A 65 26.47 -1.05 1.39
C ASN A 65 27.96 -0.66 1.40
N GLU A 66 28.32 0.53 0.90
CA GLU A 66 29.70 1.04 0.94
C GLU A 66 30.25 1.11 2.38
N LEU A 67 29.44 1.59 3.33
CA LEU A 67 29.82 1.70 4.74
C LEU A 67 30.03 0.31 5.36
N ARG A 68 29.17 -0.66 5.05
CA ARG A 68 29.31 -2.04 5.53
C ARG A 68 30.58 -2.68 4.98
N ASP A 69 30.82 -2.56 3.68
CA ASP A 69 32.02 -3.11 3.04
C ASP A 69 33.28 -2.53 3.70
N ARG A 70 33.37 -1.21 3.83
CA ARG A 70 34.53 -0.55 4.48
C ARG A 70 34.65 -0.87 5.97
N CYS A 71 33.54 -1.16 6.66
CA CYS A 71 33.56 -1.62 8.05
C CYS A 71 34.31 -2.95 8.18
N GLU A 72 34.08 -3.88 7.25
CA GLU A 72 34.73 -5.20 7.26
C GLU A 72 36.25 -5.09 7.11
N TRP A 73 36.73 -4.08 6.37
CA TRP A 73 38.15 -3.77 6.21
C TRP A 73 38.73 -2.91 7.35
N GLY A 74 37.90 -2.46 8.30
CA GLY A 74 38.33 -1.59 9.41
C GLY A 74 38.71 -0.18 8.96
N GLU A 75 38.20 0.28 7.80
CA GLU A 75 38.58 1.54 7.15
C GLU A 75 37.60 2.69 7.40
N LEU A 76 36.65 2.50 8.32
CA LEU A 76 35.68 3.53 8.68
C LEU A 76 36.29 4.54 9.63
N THR A 77 36.06 5.81 9.34
CA THR A 77 36.26 6.88 10.32
C THR A 77 35.18 6.82 11.41
N THR A 78 35.41 7.49 12.54
CA THR A 78 34.42 7.59 13.63
C THR A 78 33.07 8.16 13.13
N ALA A 79 33.11 9.14 12.23
CA ALA A 79 31.90 9.75 11.67
C ALA A 79 31.13 8.75 10.80
N GLU A 80 31.82 7.96 9.99
CA GLU A 80 31.21 6.95 9.12
C GLU A 80 30.68 5.75 9.92
N HIS A 81 31.33 5.40 11.03
CA HIS A 81 30.77 4.44 11.99
C HIS A 81 29.45 4.93 12.59
N GLN A 82 29.35 6.20 12.96
CA GLN A 82 28.09 6.79 13.45
C GLN A 82 27.01 6.81 12.37
N GLU A 83 27.40 7.10 11.12
CA GLU A 83 26.51 7.03 9.96
C GLU A 83 25.96 5.62 9.76
N LEU A 84 26.83 4.59 9.82
CA LEU A 84 26.43 3.19 9.72
C LEU A 84 25.45 2.78 10.82
N ILE A 85 25.72 3.16 12.07
CA ILE A 85 24.80 2.91 13.21
C ILE A 85 23.44 3.57 12.93
N GLY A 86 23.42 4.81 12.47
CA GLY A 86 22.17 5.51 12.15
C GLY A 86 21.36 4.84 11.05
N TYR A 87 22.01 4.23 10.05
CA TYR A 87 21.33 3.43 9.04
C TYR A 87 20.77 2.12 9.59
N GLU A 88 21.53 1.39 10.42
CA GLU A 88 21.05 0.16 11.07
C GLU A 88 19.84 0.44 11.96
N ASP A 89 19.89 1.49 12.79
CA ASP A 89 18.78 1.90 13.66
C ASP A 89 17.51 2.20 12.86
N ARG A 90 17.64 2.91 11.73
CA ARG A 90 16.52 3.21 10.84
C ARG A 90 15.95 1.94 10.20
N MET A 91 16.81 1.01 9.80
CA MET A 91 16.40 -0.26 9.23
C MET A 91 15.65 -1.12 10.24
N GLU A 92 16.11 -1.17 11.50
CA GLU A 92 15.38 -1.87 12.57
C GLU A 92 14.01 -1.24 12.81
N GLN A 93 13.93 0.10 12.85
CA GLN A 93 12.66 0.80 12.98
C GLN A 93 11.70 0.45 11.81
N TYR A 94 12.19 0.43 10.57
CA TYR A 94 11.39 0.02 9.41
C TYR A 94 10.92 -1.43 9.50
N ARG A 95 11.74 -2.35 10.04
CA ARG A 95 11.34 -3.75 10.23
C ARG A 95 10.21 -3.88 11.25
N VAL A 96 10.27 -3.11 12.35
CA VAL A 96 9.20 -3.06 13.36
C VAL A 96 7.92 -2.52 12.75
N GLU A 97 7.96 -1.34 12.13
CA GLU A 97 6.80 -0.72 11.47
C GLU A 97 6.19 -1.63 10.40
N ARG A 98 7.04 -2.30 9.62
CA ARG A 98 6.61 -3.26 8.60
C ARG A 98 5.88 -4.46 9.21
N LEU A 99 6.37 -4.99 10.33
CA LEU A 99 5.71 -6.12 11.02
C LEU A 99 4.36 -5.70 11.59
N GLU A 100 4.28 -4.55 12.23
CA GLU A 100 3.03 -3.99 12.75
C GLU A 100 2.01 -3.78 11.62
N ALA A 101 2.44 -3.17 10.51
CA ALA A 101 1.58 -2.96 9.35
C ALA A 101 1.10 -4.27 8.71
N LEU A 102 1.97 -5.28 8.64
CA LEU A 102 1.58 -6.63 8.18
C LEU A 102 0.53 -7.26 9.09
N MET A 103 0.68 -7.14 10.41
CA MET A 103 -0.29 -7.66 11.38
C MET A 103 -1.64 -6.95 11.26
N GLU A 104 -1.65 -5.64 11.06
CA GLU A 104 -2.89 -4.88 10.83
C GLU A 104 -3.57 -5.26 9.52
N LEU A 105 -2.80 -5.33 8.42
CA LEU A 105 -3.33 -5.70 7.12
C LEU A 105 -3.86 -7.14 7.10
N ALA A 106 -3.20 -8.06 7.82
CA ALA A 106 -3.66 -9.42 8.00
C ALA A 106 -5.03 -9.49 8.68
N LYS A 107 -5.27 -8.65 9.71
CA LYS A 107 -6.58 -8.54 10.37
C LYS A 107 -7.64 -8.00 9.41
N LEU A 108 -7.32 -6.95 8.63
CA LEU A 108 -8.26 -6.36 7.66
C LEU A 108 -8.68 -7.36 6.58
N ARG A 109 -7.72 -8.17 6.10
CA ARG A 109 -7.96 -9.17 5.05
C ARG A 109 -8.42 -10.54 5.59
N ASN A 110 -8.47 -10.70 6.91
CA ASN A 110 -8.71 -11.99 7.57
C ASN A 110 -7.79 -13.12 7.05
N LEU A 111 -6.50 -12.81 6.94
CA LEU A 111 -5.45 -13.73 6.50
C LEU A 111 -4.41 -13.94 7.60
N ASP A 112 -3.69 -15.05 7.52
CA ASP A 112 -2.50 -15.26 8.34
C ASP A 112 -1.34 -14.34 7.88
N VAL A 113 -0.53 -13.87 8.84
CA VAL A 113 0.56 -12.92 8.61
C VAL A 113 1.65 -13.51 7.71
N LEU A 114 1.98 -14.79 7.85
CA LEU A 114 3.00 -15.44 7.02
C LEU A 114 2.52 -15.54 5.57
N THR A 115 1.27 -15.93 5.38
CA THR A 115 0.64 -16.01 4.06
C THR A 115 0.61 -14.64 3.37
N LEU A 116 0.23 -13.59 4.10
CA LEU A 116 0.21 -12.22 3.59
C LEU A 116 1.63 -11.73 3.24
N ASN A 117 2.61 -11.99 4.09
CA ASN A 117 4.00 -11.58 3.86
C ASN A 117 4.55 -12.20 2.56
N GLN A 118 4.27 -13.48 2.31
CA GLN A 118 4.64 -14.14 1.05
C GLN A 118 4.01 -13.47 -0.18
N GLN A 119 2.73 -13.12 -0.10
CA GLN A 119 2.03 -12.44 -1.20
C GLN A 119 2.64 -11.07 -1.51
N VAL A 120 2.92 -10.26 -0.48
CA VAL A 120 3.46 -8.92 -0.66
C VAL A 120 4.92 -8.95 -1.13
N SER A 121 5.74 -9.87 -0.60
CA SER A 121 7.13 -10.04 -1.05
C SER A 121 7.23 -10.47 -2.51
N ALA A 122 6.31 -11.32 -2.99
CA ALA A 122 6.22 -11.72 -4.40
C ALA A 122 5.81 -10.56 -5.32
N GLN A 123 4.94 -9.65 -4.85
CA GLN A 123 4.51 -8.47 -5.62
C GLN A 123 5.58 -7.36 -5.66
N SER A 124 6.46 -7.31 -4.66
CA SER A 124 7.57 -6.33 -4.57
C SER A 124 8.70 -6.62 -5.57
N HIS A 125 8.78 -7.87 -6.05
CA HIS A 125 9.72 -8.31 -7.09
C HIS A 125 8.93 -8.68 -8.35
N PRO A 126 8.46 -7.72 -9.16
CA PRO A 126 7.98 -8.05 -10.50
C PRO A 126 9.15 -8.63 -11.30
N SER A 127 9.13 -9.96 -11.43
CA SER A 127 9.75 -10.78 -12.48
C SER A 127 10.65 -10.00 -13.45
N ASN A 128 11.95 -9.89 -13.13
CA ASN A 128 12.99 -9.71 -14.15
C ASN A 128 13.12 -11.04 -14.92
N ALA A 129 12.16 -11.28 -15.82
CA ALA A 129 12.22 -12.35 -16.80
C ALA A 129 11.76 -11.76 -18.13
N ALA A 130 12.72 -11.21 -18.87
CA ALA A 130 12.67 -10.98 -20.32
C ALA A 130 14.10 -11.00 -20.85
#